data_AF-A0A931AIC0-F1
#
_entry.id   AF-A0A931AIC0-F1
#
_cell.length_a   1.000
_cell.length_b   1.000
_cell.length_c   1.000
_cell.angle_alpha   90.00
_cell.angle_beta   90.00
_cell.angle_gamma   90.00
#
_symmetry.space_group_name_H-M   'P 1'
#
loop_
_entity.id
_entity.type
_entity.pdbx_description
1 polymer ?
#
loop_
_entity_poly.entity_id
_entity_poly.type
_entity_poly.pdbx_seq_one_letter_code
_entity_poly.pdbx_strand_id
1 'polypeptide(L)'
;MILLSLLLSVLSLPAAPARAATPGAVVSAQPTTVYLLPGRLLEVPVNAWHLLYNSTTATGAPNAVSGTLLVPKSGYPLGARPIVGYAVGTHGLGDQCAPSVSMSQGREAELALVSLFLLKGFAVVVTDYEGLGTPGPHTYMAGISQGHAVLDSIRAAVQVPGAGLSGRAPVAVMGYSQGGASAGWAAQLQPSYAPELRLKGVAAGGVPADLRAVANHLDGGENFGLAAAAGAGLDAAYSELDLEADLTERGRALLADAADDCVGDFGKLAGLSFSDLSPIDLLGQPKWLAR
;
A
#
# COMPACT_ATOMS: atom_id res chain seq x y z
N MET A 1 67.10 8.94 14.59
CA MET A 1 65.78 9.54 14.33
C MET A 1 64.76 8.41 14.28
N ILE A 2 64.01 8.18 15.36
CA ILE A 2 62.86 7.26 15.36
C ILE A 2 61.69 8.06 15.90
N LEU A 3 60.72 8.32 15.02
CA LEU A 3 59.51 9.10 15.30
C LEU A 3 58.55 8.25 16.14
N LEU A 4 58.03 8.84 17.22
CA LEU A 4 57.00 8.27 18.10
C LEU A 4 55.62 8.65 17.54
N SER A 5 54.84 7.67 17.07
CA SER A 5 53.44 7.87 16.63
C SER A 5 52.47 7.58 17.79
N LEU A 6 51.80 8.62 18.27
CA LEU A 6 50.69 8.51 19.23
C LEU A 6 49.42 8.06 18.48
N LEU A 7 48.84 6.91 18.85
CA LEU A 7 47.48 6.55 18.47
C LEU A 7 46.47 7.21 19.43
N LEU A 8 45.63 8.11 18.91
CA LEU A 8 44.41 8.53 19.59
C LEU A 8 43.36 7.42 19.47
N SER A 9 42.96 6.86 20.60
CA SER A 9 41.83 5.92 20.69
C SER A 9 40.53 6.72 20.73
N VAL A 10 39.73 6.63 19.67
CA VAL A 10 38.38 7.20 19.62
C VAL A 10 37.46 6.23 20.36
N LEU A 11 36.97 6.62 21.54
CA LEU A 11 35.92 5.87 22.25
C LEU A 11 34.62 5.95 21.44
N SER A 12 34.24 4.84 20.81
CA SER A 12 32.92 4.66 20.20
C SER A 12 31.89 4.51 21.32
N LEU A 13 30.96 5.47 21.44
CA LEU A 13 29.77 5.30 22.27
C LEU A 13 28.89 4.19 21.66
N PRO A 14 28.32 3.29 22.47
CA PRO A 14 27.44 2.25 21.96
C PRO A 14 26.18 2.91 21.37
N ALA A 15 25.85 2.54 20.13
CA ALA A 15 24.60 2.94 19.49
C ALA A 15 23.43 2.54 20.39
N ALA A 16 22.52 3.49 20.63
CA ALA A 16 21.27 3.20 21.31
C ALA A 16 20.57 2.04 20.56
N PRO A 17 19.99 1.05 21.28
CA PRO A 17 19.31 -0.05 20.62
C PRO A 17 18.20 0.51 19.73
N ALA A 18 18.19 0.11 18.45
CA ALA A 18 17.16 0.49 17.50
C ALA A 18 15.80 0.13 18.12
N ARG A 19 14.98 1.14 18.38
CA ARG A 19 13.61 0.95 18.88
C ARG A 19 12.90 0.06 17.88
N ALA A 20 12.41 -1.10 18.34
CA ALA A 20 11.66 -2.01 17.48
C ALA A 20 10.57 -1.22 16.73
N ALA A 21 10.54 -1.36 15.40
CA ALA A 21 9.61 -0.66 14.52
C ALA A 21 8.18 -1.02 14.93
N THR A 22 7.52 -0.13 15.68
CA THR A 22 6.15 -0.35 16.17
C THR A 22 5.18 -0.10 15.02
N PRO A 23 4.28 -1.04 14.67
CA PRO A 23 3.30 -0.85 13.62
C PRO A 23 2.49 0.45 13.80
N GLY A 24 2.35 1.21 12.71
CA GLY A 24 1.72 2.51 12.68
C GLY A 24 2.55 3.66 13.27
N ALA A 25 3.76 3.43 13.77
CA ALA A 25 4.62 4.53 14.22
C ALA A 25 5.10 5.36 13.03
N VAL A 26 4.99 6.68 13.14
CA VAL A 26 5.45 7.62 12.12
C VAL A 26 6.98 7.64 12.10
N VAL A 27 7.56 7.32 10.95
CA VAL A 27 9.00 7.48 10.67
C VAL A 27 9.27 8.90 10.20
N SER A 28 8.44 9.41 9.27
CA SER A 28 8.46 10.82 8.88
C SER A 28 7.07 11.30 8.44
N ALA A 29 6.80 12.59 8.64
CA ALA A 29 5.60 13.25 8.17
C ALA A 29 5.98 14.62 7.62
N GLN A 30 6.01 14.75 6.29
CA GLN A 30 6.42 15.97 5.61
C GLN A 30 5.18 16.66 5.03
N PRO A 31 4.99 17.98 5.25
CA PRO A 31 3.94 18.72 4.56
C PRO A 31 4.05 18.52 3.05
N THR A 32 2.92 18.28 2.40
CA THR A 32 2.84 18.14 0.95
C THR A 32 1.63 18.89 0.41
N THR A 33 1.58 19.03 -0.90
CA THR A 33 0.42 19.57 -1.61
C THR A 33 -0.19 18.47 -2.47
N VAL A 34 -1.52 18.35 -2.43
CA VAL A 34 -2.29 17.50 -3.33
C VAL A 34 -3.00 18.36 -4.35
N TYR A 35 -2.97 17.91 -5.60
CA TYR A 35 -3.61 18.59 -6.71
C TYR A 35 -4.77 17.76 -7.26
N LEU A 36 -5.81 18.42 -7.74
CA LEU A 36 -6.96 17.77 -8.37
C LEU A 36 -6.72 17.43 -9.84
N LEU A 37 -5.89 18.23 -10.51
CA LEU A 37 -5.66 18.13 -11.95
C LEU A 37 -4.16 18.04 -12.27
N PRO A 38 -3.80 17.36 -13.37
CA PRO A 38 -2.41 17.26 -13.82
C PRO A 38 -1.79 18.65 -14.04
N GLY A 39 -0.46 18.73 -13.92
CA GLY A 39 0.26 19.98 -14.08
C GLY A 39 0.16 20.93 -12.89
N ARG A 40 -0.31 20.43 -11.73
CA ARG A 40 -0.40 21.18 -10.47
C ARG A 40 -1.31 22.42 -10.56
N LEU A 41 -2.35 22.33 -11.39
CA LEU A 41 -3.19 23.47 -11.76
C LEU A 41 -4.20 23.87 -10.68
N LEU A 42 -4.69 22.90 -9.90
CA LEU A 42 -5.71 23.14 -8.88
C LEU A 42 -5.38 22.40 -7.59
N GLU A 43 -5.10 23.15 -6.55
CA GLU A 43 -4.77 22.63 -5.22
C GLU A 43 -6.03 22.15 -4.49
N VAL A 44 -5.97 20.99 -3.83
CA VAL A 44 -7.03 20.56 -2.93
C VAL A 44 -6.91 21.35 -1.61
N PRO A 45 -7.96 22.03 -1.13
CA PRO A 45 -7.88 22.97 -0.01
C PRO A 45 -7.86 22.28 1.37
N VAL A 46 -6.89 21.39 1.58
CA VAL A 46 -6.66 20.63 2.82
C VAL A 46 -5.27 20.93 3.38
N ASN A 47 -5.04 20.57 4.63
CA ASN A 47 -3.67 20.34 5.11
C ASN A 47 -3.30 18.90 4.71
N ALA A 48 -2.12 18.71 4.11
CA ALA A 48 -1.69 17.41 3.65
C ALA A 48 -0.27 17.07 4.11
N TRP A 49 -0.02 15.79 4.36
CA TRP A 49 1.29 15.27 4.71
C TRP A 49 1.58 14.00 3.91
N HIS A 50 2.79 13.92 3.37
CA HIS A 50 3.39 12.67 2.94
C HIS A 50 3.93 11.95 4.17
N LEU A 51 3.50 10.72 4.38
CA LEU A 51 3.86 9.88 5.52
C LEU A 51 4.82 8.79 5.08
N LEU A 52 5.76 8.47 5.97
CA LEU A 52 6.43 7.18 6.02
C LEU A 52 6.16 6.60 7.40
N TYR A 53 5.60 5.39 7.47
CA TYR A 53 5.22 4.75 8.73
C TYR A 53 5.61 3.28 8.74
N ASN A 54 5.86 2.74 9.92
CA ASN A 54 6.15 1.31 10.08
C ASN A 54 4.87 0.49 9.91
N SER A 55 4.96 -0.67 9.27
CA SER A 55 3.88 -1.63 9.12
C SER A 55 4.43 -3.06 9.29
N THR A 56 3.62 -4.06 8.96
CA THR A 56 3.97 -5.47 9.05
C THR A 56 3.67 -6.18 7.72
N THR A 57 4.63 -6.92 7.18
CA THR A 57 4.49 -7.72 5.96
C THR A 57 3.46 -8.84 6.14
N ALA A 58 3.12 -9.52 5.03
CA ALA A 58 2.23 -10.69 5.07
C ALA A 58 2.77 -11.86 5.92
N THR A 59 4.09 -11.93 6.12
CA THR A 59 4.78 -12.97 6.90
C THR A 59 5.11 -12.54 8.34
N GLY A 60 4.70 -11.35 8.75
CA GLY A 60 4.91 -10.85 10.11
C GLY A 60 6.22 -10.08 10.33
N ALA A 61 7.00 -9.84 9.28
CA ALA A 61 8.22 -9.05 9.38
C ALA A 61 7.89 -7.53 9.44
N PRO A 62 8.70 -6.70 10.11
CA PRO A 62 8.52 -5.25 10.06
C PRO A 62 8.90 -4.70 8.68
N ASN A 63 8.11 -3.77 8.15
CA ASN A 63 8.42 -3.00 6.95
C ASN A 63 8.06 -1.51 7.13
N ALA A 64 8.35 -0.69 6.11
CA ALA A 64 7.94 0.70 6.05
C ALA A 64 7.04 0.92 4.84
N VAL A 65 5.97 1.68 5.01
CA VAL A 65 4.98 1.99 3.98
C VAL A 65 4.78 3.50 3.92
N SER A 66 4.59 4.04 2.73
CA SER A 66 4.26 5.46 2.53
C SER A 66 2.75 5.67 2.35
N GLY A 67 2.34 6.94 2.42
CA GLY A 67 0.96 7.31 2.18
C GLY A 67 0.74 8.81 2.31
N THR A 68 -0.50 9.24 2.10
CA THR A 68 -0.89 10.65 2.17
C THR A 68 -2.02 10.87 3.17
N LEU A 69 -1.79 11.72 4.16
CA LEU A 69 -2.82 12.20 5.08
C LEU A 69 -3.41 13.51 4.58
N LEU A 70 -4.74 13.60 4.52
CA LEU A 70 -5.51 14.76 4.11
C LEU A 70 -6.47 15.17 5.25
N VAL A 71 -6.34 16.42 5.71
CA VAL A 71 -7.16 16.96 6.80
C VAL A 71 -7.82 18.27 6.35
N PRO A 72 -9.17 18.38 6.39
CA PRO A 72 -9.85 19.63 6.10
C PRO A 72 -9.36 20.77 7.00
N LYS A 73 -9.11 21.95 6.41
CA LYS A 73 -8.62 23.15 7.13
C LYS A 73 -9.64 23.67 8.16
N SER A 74 -10.93 23.46 7.91
CA SER A 74 -12.01 23.79 8.85
C SER A 74 -12.05 22.80 10.01
N GLY A 75 -12.34 23.29 11.22
CA GLY A 75 -12.57 22.43 12.38
C GLY A 75 -13.76 21.48 12.20
N TYR A 76 -13.80 20.40 12.97
CA TYR A 76 -14.94 19.47 12.98
C TYR A 76 -15.81 19.71 14.23
N PRO A 77 -17.09 20.11 14.09
CA PRO A 77 -17.88 20.59 15.22
C PRO A 77 -18.48 19.49 16.11
N LEU A 78 -18.47 18.23 15.67
CA LEU A 78 -19.16 17.12 16.36
C LEU A 78 -18.22 16.29 17.25
N GLY A 79 -17.13 16.90 17.73
CA GLY A 79 -16.15 16.27 18.61
C GLY A 79 -14.91 15.78 17.87
N ALA A 80 -14.45 14.56 18.15
CA ALA A 80 -13.27 14.00 17.49
C ALA A 80 -13.56 13.76 15.99
N ARG A 81 -12.76 14.39 15.11
CA ARG A 81 -12.90 14.25 13.67
C ARG A 81 -12.79 12.78 13.24
N PRO A 82 -13.76 12.22 12.51
CA PRO A 82 -13.66 10.88 11.94
C PRO A 82 -12.47 10.75 10.99
N ILE A 83 -11.87 9.56 10.98
CA ILE A 83 -10.75 9.22 10.12
C ILE A 83 -11.19 8.09 9.18
N VAL A 84 -10.99 8.28 7.88
CA VAL A 84 -11.19 7.25 6.86
C VAL A 84 -9.83 6.73 6.45
N GLY A 85 -9.57 5.44 6.69
CA GLY A 85 -8.51 4.72 6.00
C GLY A 85 -8.98 4.39 4.60
N TYR A 86 -8.40 5.03 3.60
CA TYR A 86 -8.76 4.83 2.19
C TYR A 86 -7.81 3.79 1.59
N ALA A 87 -8.35 2.62 1.32
CA ALA A 87 -7.68 1.53 0.64
C ALA A 87 -7.88 1.70 -0.87
N VAL A 88 -6.84 2.14 -1.56
CA VAL A 88 -6.88 2.37 -3.01
C VAL A 88 -7.04 1.06 -3.78
N GLY A 89 -7.64 1.15 -4.96
CA GLY A 89 -7.60 0.14 -5.99
C GLY A 89 -6.22 0.02 -6.64
N THR A 90 -6.14 -0.81 -7.68
CA THR A 90 -4.89 -1.13 -8.38
C THR A 90 -4.26 0.10 -9.00
N HIS A 91 -3.02 0.40 -8.61
CA HIS A 91 -2.25 1.51 -9.15
C HIS A 91 -1.09 1.06 -10.05
N GLY A 92 -0.55 -0.13 -9.82
CA GLY A 92 0.61 -0.65 -10.55
C GLY A 92 1.49 -1.51 -9.67
N LEU A 93 2.69 -1.82 -10.17
CA LEU A 93 3.76 -2.49 -9.43
C LEU A 93 4.96 -1.57 -9.15
N GLY A 94 5.14 -0.53 -9.97
CA GLY A 94 6.25 0.42 -9.84
C GLY A 94 6.03 1.53 -8.82
N ASP A 95 7.11 2.04 -8.24
CA ASP A 95 7.09 3.13 -7.25
C ASP A 95 6.45 4.43 -7.77
N GLN A 96 6.62 4.73 -9.06
CA GLN A 96 6.02 5.91 -9.69
C GLN A 96 4.49 5.85 -9.76
N CYS A 97 3.92 4.65 -9.56
CA CYS A 97 2.48 4.42 -9.56
C CYS A 97 1.84 4.71 -8.20
N ALA A 98 2.65 4.88 -7.14
CA ALA A 98 2.14 5.07 -5.78
C ALA A 98 1.09 6.20 -5.72
N PRO A 99 -0.04 5.99 -5.00
CA PRO A 99 -1.09 6.99 -4.82
C PRO A 99 -0.56 8.35 -4.32
N SER A 100 0.39 8.34 -3.38
CA SER A 100 1.03 9.56 -2.87
C SER A 100 1.74 10.37 -3.96
N VAL A 101 2.43 9.70 -4.88
CA VAL A 101 3.06 10.31 -6.06
C VAL A 101 1.98 10.88 -6.98
N SER A 102 0.96 10.08 -7.29
CA SER A 102 -0.16 10.46 -8.15
C SER A 102 -0.93 11.68 -7.61
N MET A 103 -1.21 11.74 -6.30
CA MET A 103 -1.85 12.87 -5.64
C MET A 103 -1.03 14.15 -5.69
N SER A 104 0.29 14.07 -5.46
CA SER A 104 1.20 15.22 -5.53
C SER A 104 1.38 15.79 -6.96
N GLN A 105 0.92 15.04 -7.96
CA GLN A 105 1.03 15.38 -9.37
C GLN A 105 -0.34 15.65 -10.02
N GLY A 106 -1.44 15.46 -9.27
CA GLY A 106 -2.81 15.64 -9.73
C GLY A 106 -3.28 14.59 -10.71
N ARG A 107 -2.80 13.35 -10.58
CA ARG A 107 -3.15 12.20 -11.42
C ARG A 107 -3.86 11.08 -10.67
N GLU A 108 -4.17 11.29 -9.39
CA GLU A 108 -4.87 10.30 -8.58
C GLU A 108 -6.33 10.15 -9.05
N ALA A 109 -6.64 8.98 -9.63
CA ALA A 109 -7.94 8.69 -10.22
C ALA A 109 -9.07 8.63 -9.18
N GLU A 110 -8.76 8.22 -7.95
CA GLU A 110 -9.74 8.07 -6.87
C GLU A 110 -9.91 9.34 -6.02
N LEU A 111 -9.19 10.42 -6.33
CA LEU A 111 -9.20 11.65 -5.52
C LEU A 111 -10.60 12.27 -5.44
N ALA A 112 -11.43 12.10 -6.46
CA ALA A 112 -12.83 12.53 -6.43
C ALA A 112 -13.64 11.79 -5.34
N LEU A 113 -13.43 10.49 -5.16
CA LEU A 113 -14.08 9.69 -4.13
C LEU A 113 -13.54 10.04 -2.74
N VAL A 114 -12.22 10.20 -2.61
CA VAL A 114 -11.57 10.72 -1.39
C VAL A 114 -12.15 12.07 -0.99
N SER A 115 -12.39 12.96 -1.96
CA SER A 115 -12.95 14.29 -1.74
C SER A 115 -14.36 14.27 -1.14
N LEU A 116 -15.16 13.23 -1.39
CA LEU A 116 -16.50 13.11 -0.78
C LEU A 116 -16.43 12.98 0.74
N PHE A 117 -15.38 12.35 1.28
CA PHE A 117 -15.16 12.28 2.73
C PHE A 117 -14.62 13.60 3.29
N LEU A 118 -13.71 14.24 2.56
CA LEU A 118 -13.17 15.56 2.94
C LEU A 118 -14.28 16.62 3.00
N LEU A 119 -15.23 16.59 2.06
CA LEU A 119 -16.41 17.46 2.05
C LEU A 119 -17.36 17.24 3.24
N LYS A 120 -17.35 16.04 3.84
CA LYS A 120 -18.04 15.75 5.11
C LYS A 120 -17.26 16.20 6.34
N GLY A 121 -16.08 16.79 6.15
CA GLY A 121 -15.19 17.24 7.21
C GLY A 121 -14.37 16.10 7.84
N PHE A 122 -14.33 14.90 7.24
CA PHE A 122 -13.52 13.80 7.75
C PHE A 122 -12.06 13.98 7.35
N ALA A 123 -11.14 13.43 8.14
CA ALA A 123 -9.78 13.23 7.67
C ALA A 123 -9.70 11.93 6.87
N VAL A 124 -8.84 11.90 5.86
CA VAL A 124 -8.61 10.71 5.05
C VAL A 124 -7.11 10.43 5.04
N VAL A 125 -6.73 9.20 5.37
CA VAL A 125 -5.37 8.71 5.16
C VAL A 125 -5.41 7.66 4.07
N VAL A 126 -4.59 7.85 3.05
CA VAL A 126 -4.50 6.97 1.88
C VAL A 126 -3.16 6.27 1.97
N THR A 127 -3.18 4.95 1.99
CA THR A 127 -1.96 4.13 2.01
C THR A 127 -1.47 3.87 0.59
N ASP A 128 -0.16 3.86 0.39
CA ASP A 128 0.42 3.41 -0.87
C ASP A 128 0.48 1.87 -0.97
N TYR A 129 0.48 1.19 0.19
CA TYR A 129 0.79 -0.23 0.38
C TYR A 129 2.29 -0.54 0.31
N GLU A 130 2.65 -1.72 0.80
CA GLU A 130 4.02 -2.24 0.77
C GLU A 130 4.55 -2.30 -0.67
N GLY A 131 5.77 -1.79 -0.87
CA GLY A 131 6.47 -1.82 -2.17
C GLY A 131 5.89 -0.87 -3.23
N LEU A 132 5.01 0.06 -2.83
CA LEU A 132 4.65 1.22 -3.65
C LEU A 132 5.16 2.49 -2.96
N GLY A 133 6.08 3.20 -3.62
CA GLY A 133 6.71 4.41 -3.09
C GLY A 133 7.76 4.12 -2.01
N THR A 134 8.09 2.85 -1.79
CA THR A 134 9.06 2.38 -0.78
C THR A 134 9.86 1.20 -1.34
N PRO A 135 11.10 0.98 -0.88
CA PRO A 135 11.96 -0.05 -1.47
C PRO A 135 11.34 -1.45 -1.45
N GLY A 136 11.49 -2.16 -2.57
CA GLY A 136 11.03 -3.53 -2.76
C GLY A 136 9.82 -3.63 -3.71
N PRO A 137 9.53 -4.81 -4.25
CA PRO A 137 8.39 -5.00 -5.16
C PRO A 137 7.04 -4.84 -4.43
N HIS A 138 6.06 -4.25 -5.11
CA HIS A 138 4.69 -4.18 -4.57
C HIS A 138 4.12 -5.57 -4.32
N THR A 139 3.64 -5.82 -3.09
CA THR A 139 2.97 -7.08 -2.71
C THR A 139 1.49 -7.06 -3.13
N TYR A 140 1.25 -6.82 -4.42
CA TYR A 140 -0.08 -6.71 -5.02
C TYR A 140 -0.94 -7.93 -4.69
N MET A 141 -2.14 -7.70 -4.13
CA MET A 141 -3.11 -8.71 -3.68
C MET A 141 -2.71 -9.55 -2.46
N ALA A 142 -1.56 -9.27 -1.82
CA ALA A 142 -1.20 -9.88 -0.54
C ALA A 142 -2.04 -9.30 0.61
N GLY A 143 -3.24 -9.85 0.79
CA GLY A 143 -4.27 -9.30 1.66
C GLY A 143 -3.85 -9.00 3.09
N ILE A 144 -3.03 -9.85 3.71
CA ILE A 144 -2.53 -9.63 5.08
C ILE A 144 -1.68 -8.35 5.15
N SER A 145 -0.71 -8.19 4.24
CA SER A 145 0.14 -7.00 4.19
C SER A 145 -0.68 -5.74 3.92
N GLN A 146 -1.60 -5.80 2.96
CA GLN A 146 -2.43 -4.64 2.59
C GLN A 146 -3.40 -4.24 3.70
N GLY A 147 -3.97 -5.22 4.41
CA GLY A 147 -4.80 -4.97 5.58
C GLY A 147 -4.02 -4.34 6.74
N HIS A 148 -2.79 -4.80 7.01
CA HIS A 148 -1.89 -4.14 7.98
C HIS A 148 -1.59 -2.70 7.58
N ALA A 149 -1.20 -2.46 6.33
CA ALA A 149 -0.89 -1.12 5.83
C ALA A 149 -2.08 -0.15 6.00
N VAL A 150 -3.31 -0.58 5.68
CA VAL A 150 -4.52 0.25 5.90
C VAL A 150 -4.68 0.61 7.39
N LEU A 151 -4.61 -0.36 8.30
CA LEU A 151 -4.79 -0.11 9.74
C LEU A 151 -3.64 0.74 10.32
N ASP A 152 -2.42 0.48 9.90
CA ASP A 152 -1.23 1.20 10.35
C ASP A 152 -1.16 2.62 9.80
N SER A 153 -1.70 2.88 8.61
CA SER A 153 -1.86 4.25 8.10
C SER A 153 -2.78 5.09 9.00
N ILE A 154 -3.84 4.48 9.56
CA ILE A 154 -4.77 5.14 10.49
C ILE A 154 -4.08 5.42 11.83
N ARG A 155 -3.29 4.47 12.34
CA ARG A 155 -2.44 4.66 13.52
C ARG A 155 -1.42 5.78 13.31
N ALA A 156 -0.81 5.85 12.13
CA ALA A 156 0.15 6.89 11.78
C ALA A 156 -0.52 8.26 11.73
N ALA A 157 -1.71 8.36 11.14
CA ALA A 157 -2.44 9.62 10.98
C ALA A 157 -2.68 10.36 12.31
N VAL A 158 -2.98 9.64 13.40
CA VAL A 158 -3.23 10.26 14.72
C VAL A 158 -1.95 10.70 15.45
N GLN A 159 -0.78 10.34 14.93
CA GLN A 159 0.53 10.71 15.48
C GLN A 159 1.16 11.91 14.76
N VAL A 160 0.59 12.36 13.63
CA VAL A 160 1.16 13.46 12.83
C VAL A 160 1.05 14.79 13.57
N PRO A 161 2.19 15.45 13.89
CA PRO A 161 2.16 16.77 14.51
C PRO A 161 1.42 17.80 13.65
N GLY A 162 0.51 18.56 14.25
CA GLY A 162 -0.28 19.58 13.55
C GLY A 162 -1.52 19.06 12.81
N ALA A 163 -1.72 17.73 12.69
CA ALA A 163 -2.93 17.17 12.08
C ALA A 163 -4.17 17.34 12.97
N GLY A 164 -4.00 17.47 14.30
CA GLY A 164 -5.10 17.67 15.25
C GLY A 164 -6.07 16.49 15.35
N LEU A 165 -5.62 15.29 14.97
CA LEU A 165 -6.39 14.06 15.05
C LEU A 165 -6.26 13.40 16.41
N SER A 166 -7.25 12.59 16.79
CA SER A 166 -7.30 11.91 18.08
C SER A 166 -7.30 10.40 17.89
N GLY A 167 -6.51 9.68 18.68
CA GLY A 167 -6.61 8.21 18.77
C GLY A 167 -7.98 7.71 19.25
N ARG A 168 -8.85 8.60 19.76
CA ARG A 168 -10.26 8.27 20.10
C ARG A 168 -11.24 8.59 18.97
N ALA A 169 -10.79 9.03 17.80
CA ALA A 169 -11.66 9.29 16.67
C ALA A 169 -12.42 8.02 16.25
N PRO A 170 -13.68 8.12 15.79
CA PRO A 170 -14.31 7.03 15.08
C PRO A 170 -13.57 6.80 13.75
N VAL A 171 -13.32 5.54 13.42
CA VAL A 171 -12.60 5.14 12.20
C VAL A 171 -13.56 4.45 11.25
N ALA A 172 -13.42 4.69 9.96
CA ALA A 172 -14.00 3.86 8.90
C ALA A 172 -12.92 3.46 7.91
N VAL A 173 -13.15 2.35 7.21
CA VAL A 173 -12.31 1.94 6.08
C VAL A 173 -13.17 1.88 4.81
N MET A 174 -12.64 2.35 3.70
CA MET A 174 -13.30 2.26 2.40
C MET A 174 -12.31 1.82 1.33
N GLY A 175 -12.75 0.97 0.41
CA GLY A 175 -11.99 0.65 -0.79
C GLY A 175 -12.81 -0.10 -1.85
N TYR A 176 -12.32 -0.08 -3.08
CA TYR A 176 -12.93 -0.74 -4.24
C TYR A 176 -11.89 -1.57 -5.01
N SER A 177 -12.29 -2.68 -5.64
CA SER A 177 -11.39 -3.59 -6.37
C SER A 177 -10.30 -4.16 -5.45
N GLN A 178 -9.00 -4.03 -5.76
CA GLN A 178 -7.89 -4.31 -4.82
C GLN A 178 -8.16 -3.67 -3.45
N GLY A 179 -8.54 -2.39 -3.43
CA GLY A 179 -8.88 -1.67 -2.21
C GLY A 179 -10.07 -2.27 -1.47
N GLY A 180 -11.00 -2.90 -2.18
CA GLY A 180 -12.10 -3.65 -1.59
C GLY A 180 -11.59 -4.90 -0.85
N ALA A 181 -10.66 -5.64 -1.45
CA ALA A 181 -9.99 -6.75 -0.78
C ALA A 181 -9.18 -6.27 0.44
N SER A 182 -8.38 -5.22 0.30
CA SER A 182 -7.61 -4.61 1.40
C SER A 182 -8.50 -4.13 2.54
N ALA A 183 -9.65 -3.50 2.22
CA ALA A 183 -10.63 -3.09 3.21
C ALA A 183 -11.25 -4.28 3.95
N GLY A 184 -11.55 -5.37 3.22
CA GLY A 184 -12.02 -6.63 3.81
C GLY A 184 -10.98 -7.28 4.72
N TRP A 185 -9.70 -7.29 4.32
CA TRP A 185 -8.60 -7.79 5.15
C TRP A 185 -8.37 -6.92 6.39
N ALA A 186 -8.40 -5.60 6.25
CA ALA A 186 -8.34 -4.69 7.40
C ALA A 186 -9.48 -4.96 8.39
N ALA A 187 -10.70 -5.24 7.90
CA ALA A 187 -11.83 -5.61 8.75
C ALA A 187 -11.58 -6.90 9.54
N GLN A 188 -11.04 -7.93 8.88
CA GLN A 188 -10.72 -9.23 9.50
C GLN A 188 -9.58 -9.12 10.51
N LEU A 189 -8.56 -8.31 10.22
CA LEU A 189 -7.37 -8.17 11.05
C LEU A 189 -7.58 -7.23 12.23
N GLN A 190 -8.48 -6.25 12.14
CA GLN A 190 -8.63 -5.21 13.16
C GLN A 190 -8.80 -5.76 14.60
N PRO A 191 -9.62 -6.78 14.88
CA PRO A 191 -9.80 -7.28 16.25
C PRO A 191 -8.53 -7.83 16.91
N SER A 192 -7.60 -8.40 16.12
CA SER A 192 -6.37 -9.01 16.64
C SER A 192 -5.13 -8.13 16.45
N TYR A 193 -5.08 -7.37 15.35
CA TYR A 193 -3.91 -6.58 14.96
C TYR A 193 -3.98 -5.13 15.44
N ALA A 194 -5.18 -4.52 15.39
CA ALA A 194 -5.40 -3.12 15.78
C ALA A 194 -6.66 -2.89 16.63
N PRO A 195 -6.82 -3.62 17.75
CA PRO A 195 -8.03 -3.59 18.57
C PRO A 195 -8.33 -2.21 19.16
N GLU A 196 -7.33 -1.35 19.30
CA GLU A 196 -7.46 -0.01 19.83
C GLU A 196 -8.11 0.98 18.85
N LEU A 197 -8.12 0.68 17.55
CA LEU A 197 -8.80 1.50 16.56
C LEU A 197 -10.32 1.36 16.71
N ARG A 198 -11.02 2.49 16.86
CA ARG A 198 -12.48 2.52 17.03
C ARG A 198 -13.18 2.37 15.67
N LEU A 199 -12.97 1.25 14.99
CA LEU A 199 -13.56 0.94 13.70
C LEU A 199 -15.09 0.86 13.82
N LYS A 200 -15.79 1.71 13.06
CA LYS A 200 -17.26 1.85 13.06
C LYS A 200 -17.93 1.30 11.82
N GLY A 201 -17.19 1.12 10.74
CA GLY A 201 -17.72 0.56 9.51
C GLY A 201 -16.63 0.35 8.48
N VAL A 202 -16.90 -0.60 7.60
CA VAL A 202 -16.07 -0.90 6.43
C VAL A 202 -16.98 -0.91 5.21
N ALA A 203 -16.60 -0.17 4.17
CA ALA A 203 -17.23 -0.18 2.87
C ALA A 203 -16.27 -0.80 1.86
N ALA A 204 -16.49 -2.06 1.50
CA ALA A 204 -15.68 -2.80 0.53
C ALA A 204 -16.53 -3.10 -0.71
N GLY A 205 -16.09 -2.66 -1.89
CA GLY A 205 -16.78 -2.86 -3.16
C GLY A 205 -15.92 -3.55 -4.21
N GLY A 206 -16.55 -4.24 -5.17
CA GLY A 206 -15.83 -4.94 -6.25
C GLY A 206 -14.77 -5.92 -5.76
N VAL A 207 -15.01 -6.57 -4.62
CA VAL A 207 -14.01 -7.30 -3.85
C VAL A 207 -13.57 -8.58 -4.61
N PRO A 208 -12.29 -8.70 -5.01
CA PRO A 208 -11.73 -9.97 -5.50
C PRO A 208 -11.49 -10.92 -4.31
N ALA A 209 -12.58 -11.52 -3.82
CA ALA A 209 -12.56 -12.32 -2.59
C ALA A 209 -11.99 -13.74 -2.79
N ASP A 210 -12.09 -14.29 -4.00
CA ASP A 210 -11.49 -15.56 -4.40
C ASP A 210 -10.52 -15.29 -5.55
N LEU A 211 -9.22 -15.19 -5.23
CA LEU A 211 -8.20 -14.82 -6.21
C LEU A 211 -8.04 -15.87 -7.31
N ARG A 212 -8.32 -17.14 -7.02
CA ARG A 212 -8.27 -18.21 -8.03
C ARG A 212 -9.44 -18.12 -8.99
N ALA A 213 -10.65 -17.88 -8.49
CA ALA A 213 -11.81 -17.65 -9.35
C ALA A 213 -11.61 -16.40 -10.23
N VAL A 214 -11.03 -15.33 -9.68
CA VAL A 214 -10.67 -14.12 -10.44
C VAL A 214 -9.60 -14.44 -11.48
N ALA A 215 -8.53 -15.14 -11.11
CA ALA A 215 -7.46 -15.54 -12.04
C ALA A 215 -8.01 -16.36 -13.21
N ASN A 216 -8.85 -17.37 -12.94
CA ASN A 216 -9.51 -18.17 -13.98
C ASN A 216 -10.43 -17.34 -14.89
N HIS A 217 -11.09 -16.32 -14.34
CA HIS A 217 -11.95 -15.43 -15.13
C HIS A 217 -11.14 -14.51 -16.07
N LEU A 218 -9.95 -14.10 -15.63
CA LEU A 218 -9.07 -13.20 -16.38
C LEU A 218 -8.17 -13.93 -17.39
N ASP A 219 -8.01 -15.24 -17.25
CA ASP A 219 -7.17 -16.07 -18.12
C ASP A 219 -7.62 -16.01 -19.60
N GLY A 220 -6.73 -15.56 -20.49
CA GLY A 220 -7.03 -15.35 -21.91
C GLY A 220 -7.85 -14.09 -22.22
N GLY A 221 -8.21 -13.29 -21.21
CA GLY A 221 -9.04 -12.10 -21.36
C GLY A 221 -8.26 -10.80 -21.57
N GLU A 222 -8.97 -9.71 -21.89
CA GLU A 222 -8.37 -8.37 -22.08
C GLU A 222 -7.69 -7.83 -20.82
N ASN A 223 -8.10 -8.31 -19.63
CA ASN A 223 -7.58 -7.86 -18.34
C ASN A 223 -6.60 -8.86 -17.70
N PHE A 224 -6.05 -9.80 -18.48
CA PHE A 224 -5.11 -10.82 -17.97
C PHE A 224 -3.91 -10.23 -17.22
N GLY A 225 -3.46 -9.02 -17.59
CA GLY A 225 -2.37 -8.33 -16.89
C GLY A 225 -2.60 -8.16 -15.39
N LEU A 226 -3.85 -8.04 -14.92
CA LEU A 226 -4.17 -8.00 -13.49
C LEU A 226 -3.87 -9.34 -12.79
N ALA A 227 -4.11 -10.46 -13.47
CA ALA A 227 -3.81 -11.79 -12.95
C ALA A 227 -2.31 -12.07 -12.94
N ALA A 228 -1.59 -11.65 -13.98
CA ALA A 228 -0.13 -11.73 -14.05
C ALA A 228 0.54 -10.88 -12.95
N ALA A 229 0.07 -9.64 -12.75
CA ALA A 229 0.53 -8.77 -11.68
C ALA A 229 0.22 -9.34 -10.29
N ALA A 230 -0.95 -9.98 -10.10
CA ALA A 230 -1.29 -10.66 -8.84
C ALA A 230 -0.34 -11.83 -8.56
N GLY A 231 0.05 -12.59 -9.58
CA GLY A 231 1.09 -13.60 -9.46
C GLY A 231 2.41 -13.01 -8.95
N ALA A 232 2.90 -11.95 -9.59
CA ALA A 232 4.14 -11.28 -9.18
C ALA A 232 4.06 -10.69 -7.75
N GLY A 233 2.95 -10.05 -7.39
CA GLY A 233 2.76 -9.46 -6.07
C GLY A 233 2.62 -10.48 -4.94
N LEU A 234 1.98 -11.62 -5.20
CA LEU A 234 1.93 -12.73 -4.24
C LEU A 234 3.30 -13.37 -4.08
N ASP A 235 4.06 -13.57 -5.16
CA ASP A 235 5.42 -14.11 -5.11
C ASP A 235 6.37 -13.19 -4.33
N ALA A 236 6.24 -11.88 -4.52
CA ALA A 236 6.93 -10.86 -3.73
C ALA A 236 6.63 -10.96 -2.22
N ALA A 237 5.39 -11.32 -1.84
CA ALA A 237 4.98 -11.46 -0.45
C ALA A 237 5.36 -12.82 0.17
N TYR A 238 5.41 -13.87 -0.64
CA TYR A 238 5.56 -15.26 -0.22
C TYR A 238 6.61 -15.96 -1.08
N SER A 239 7.89 -15.85 -0.68
CA SER A 239 9.04 -16.41 -1.41
C SER A 239 8.96 -17.91 -1.69
N GLU A 240 8.15 -18.66 -0.94
CA GLU A 240 7.89 -20.08 -1.18
C GLU A 240 7.06 -20.36 -2.44
N LEU A 241 6.47 -19.33 -3.06
CA LEU A 241 5.80 -19.45 -4.34
C LEU A 241 6.81 -19.63 -5.48
N ASP A 242 8.00 -19.05 -5.40
CA ASP A 242 9.11 -19.21 -6.35
C ASP A 242 8.62 -19.18 -7.81
N LEU A 243 7.85 -18.14 -8.15
CA LEU A 243 7.18 -18.03 -9.44
C LEU A 243 8.18 -18.09 -10.59
N GLU A 244 9.35 -17.47 -10.44
CA GLU A 244 10.39 -17.42 -11.48
C GLU A 244 10.84 -18.82 -11.95
N ALA A 245 10.92 -19.79 -11.02
CA ALA A 245 11.29 -21.17 -11.33
C ALA A 245 10.24 -21.89 -12.20
N ASP A 246 8.97 -21.47 -12.10
CA ASP A 246 7.85 -22.06 -12.83
C ASP A 246 7.58 -21.36 -14.17
N LEU A 247 8.26 -20.24 -14.48
CA LEU A 247 8.06 -19.49 -15.71
C LEU A 247 8.91 -20.02 -16.87
N THR A 248 8.35 -19.90 -18.08
CA THR A 248 9.13 -19.96 -19.33
C THR A 248 10.03 -18.74 -19.47
N GLU A 249 11.01 -18.77 -20.37
CA GLU A 249 11.84 -17.59 -20.69
C GLU A 249 10.98 -16.39 -21.13
N ARG A 250 9.95 -16.64 -21.94
CA ARG A 250 8.96 -15.63 -22.33
C ARG A 250 8.20 -15.09 -21.13
N GLY A 251 7.75 -15.97 -20.23
CA GLY A 251 7.04 -15.58 -19.01
C GLY A 251 7.87 -14.68 -18.11
N ARG A 252 9.15 -15.02 -17.89
CA ARG A 252 10.08 -14.17 -17.13
C ARG A 252 10.27 -12.80 -17.79
N ALA A 253 10.46 -12.77 -19.11
CA ALA A 253 10.61 -11.51 -19.84
C ALA A 253 9.35 -10.62 -19.73
N LEU A 254 8.16 -11.21 -19.82
CA LEU A 254 6.89 -10.48 -19.69
C LEU A 254 6.68 -9.92 -18.29
N LEU A 255 6.98 -10.68 -17.23
CA LEU A 255 6.85 -10.19 -15.85
C LEU A 255 7.92 -9.16 -15.51
N ALA A 256 9.16 -9.34 -15.99
CA ALA A 256 10.22 -8.35 -15.82
C ALA A 256 9.87 -7.03 -16.50
N ASP A 257 9.31 -7.08 -17.71
CA ASP A 257 8.83 -5.89 -18.41
C ASP A 257 7.67 -5.20 -17.65
N ALA A 258 6.84 -5.95 -16.93
CA ALA A 258 5.71 -5.41 -16.15
C ALA A 258 6.07 -4.97 -14.72
N ALA A 259 7.32 -5.19 -14.26
CA ALA A 259 7.70 -4.98 -12.86
C ALA A 259 7.52 -3.53 -12.37
N ASP A 260 7.68 -2.56 -13.28
CA ASP A 260 7.49 -1.14 -12.99
C ASP A 260 6.21 -0.57 -13.62
N ASP A 261 5.33 -1.39 -14.18
CA ASP A 261 4.13 -0.89 -14.88
C ASP A 261 3.13 -0.25 -13.93
N CYS A 262 2.45 0.80 -14.40
CA CYS A 262 1.24 1.28 -13.76
C CYS A 262 0.01 0.54 -14.32
N VAL A 263 -1.12 0.63 -13.62
CA VAL A 263 -2.34 -0.14 -13.95
C VAL A 263 -2.80 0.03 -15.41
N GLY A 264 -2.55 1.17 -16.03
CA GLY A 264 -2.87 1.42 -17.44
C GLY A 264 -2.00 0.64 -18.42
N ASP A 265 -0.77 0.27 -18.03
CA ASP A 265 0.21 -0.44 -18.86
C ASP A 265 -0.05 -1.95 -18.90
N PHE A 266 -0.78 -2.49 -17.91
CA PHE A 266 -1.16 -3.91 -17.84
C PHE A 266 -1.93 -4.41 -19.08
N GLY A 267 -2.54 -3.50 -19.85
CA GLY A 267 -3.14 -3.81 -21.15
C GLY A 267 -2.17 -4.42 -22.16
N LYS A 268 -0.84 -4.27 -21.99
CA LYS A 268 0.16 -4.94 -22.84
C LYS A 268 0.12 -6.47 -22.76
N LEU A 269 -0.45 -7.01 -21.68
CA LEU A 269 -0.64 -8.44 -21.46
C LEU A 269 -2.05 -8.92 -21.86
N ALA A 270 -2.87 -8.05 -22.48
CA ALA A 270 -4.23 -8.39 -22.90
C ALA A 270 -4.24 -9.58 -23.87
N GLY A 271 -5.16 -10.53 -23.63
CA GLY A 271 -5.34 -11.72 -24.45
C GLY A 271 -4.30 -12.83 -24.23
N LEU A 272 -3.29 -12.62 -23.38
CA LEU A 272 -2.42 -13.69 -22.92
C LEU A 272 -3.11 -14.56 -21.87
N SER A 273 -2.54 -15.74 -21.63
CA SER A 273 -3.00 -16.72 -20.65
C SER A 273 -1.87 -17.16 -19.72
N PHE A 274 -2.20 -17.84 -18.61
CA PHE A 274 -1.19 -18.46 -17.75
C PHE A 274 -0.29 -19.45 -18.51
N SER A 275 -0.84 -20.11 -19.53
CA SER A 275 -0.08 -21.03 -20.39
C SER A 275 0.96 -20.34 -21.29
N ASP A 276 0.82 -19.02 -21.53
CA ASP A 276 1.85 -18.22 -22.19
C ASP A 276 3.03 -17.88 -21.25
N LEU A 277 2.79 -17.89 -19.94
CA LEU A 277 3.78 -17.55 -18.92
C LEU A 277 4.53 -18.79 -18.40
N SER A 278 3.80 -19.88 -18.14
CA SER A 278 4.32 -21.08 -17.47
C SER A 278 3.95 -22.35 -18.23
N PRO A 279 4.84 -23.37 -18.27
CA PRO A 279 4.51 -24.66 -18.88
C PRO A 279 3.68 -25.56 -17.95
N ILE A 280 3.41 -25.13 -16.71
CA ILE A 280 2.66 -25.89 -15.71
C ILE A 280 1.41 -25.13 -15.26
N ASP A 281 0.46 -25.86 -14.68
CA ASP A 281 -0.73 -25.27 -14.06
C ASP A 281 -0.36 -24.57 -12.74
N LEU A 282 -0.02 -23.28 -12.81
CA LEU A 282 0.29 -22.46 -11.65
C LEU A 282 -0.85 -22.46 -10.63
N LEU A 283 -2.08 -22.23 -11.07
CA LEU A 283 -3.26 -22.10 -10.20
C LEU A 283 -3.65 -23.42 -9.52
N GLY A 284 -3.24 -24.55 -10.09
CA GLY A 284 -3.44 -25.88 -9.53
C GLY A 284 -2.40 -26.30 -8.48
N GLN A 285 -1.28 -25.59 -8.33
CA GLN A 285 -0.25 -26.05 -7.39
C GLN A 285 -0.62 -25.80 -5.93
N PRO A 286 -0.26 -26.71 -5.00
CA PRO A 286 -0.55 -26.54 -3.57
C PRO A 286 -0.05 -25.23 -2.96
N LYS A 287 1.11 -24.73 -3.41
CA LYS A 287 1.71 -23.48 -2.90
C LYS A 287 0.85 -22.25 -3.22
N TRP A 288 0.19 -22.24 -4.39
CA TRP A 288 -0.73 -21.19 -4.82
C TRP A 288 -2.12 -21.34 -4.19
N LEU A 289 -2.61 -22.57 -4.02
CA LEU A 289 -3.90 -22.85 -3.36
C LEU A 289 -3.95 -22.46 -1.87
N ALA A 290 -2.78 -22.31 -1.24
CA ALA A 290 -2.67 -21.88 0.15
C ALA A 290 -2.76 -20.35 0.33
N ARG A 291 -2.93 -19.57 -0.75
CA ARG A 291 -2.99 -18.11 -0.77
C ARG A 291 -4.37 -17.63 -1.19
#